data_AF-B4KAT0-F1
#
_entry.id   AF-B4KAT0-F1
#
_cell.length_a   1.000
_cell.length_b   1.000
_cell.length_c   1.000
_cell.angle_alpha   90.00
_cell.angle_beta   90.00
_cell.angle_gamma   90.00
#
_symmetry.space_group_name_H-M   'P 1'
#
loop_
_entity.id
_entity.type
_entity.pdbx_description
1 polymer ?
#
loop_
_entity_poly.entity_id
_entity_poly.type
_entity_poly.pdbx_seq_one_letter_code
_entity_poly.pdbx_strand_id
1 'polypeptide(L)'
;MASSSNKSKTVQLIRCFCGCSEMSVEEVRRIYTLTNSMHHTLLDPQAAKLFRRYLETQRVGDKGEAEQYLDVYEKCAEFLQEEQRTFTLDHIEELRDLGLADHHESDLMRRTRGGQDSDIKSGLNRIQGDCLKEIEASSDFKEFRSAILKKMQRIRN
;
A
#
# COMPACT_ATOMS: atom_id res chain seq x y z
N MET A 1 2.41 -10.77 52.68
CA MET A 1 2.72 -9.88 51.54
C MET A 1 2.72 -10.73 50.28
N ALA A 2 1.81 -10.49 49.34
CA ALA A 2 1.72 -11.26 48.10
C ALA A 2 2.72 -10.68 47.09
N SER A 3 3.80 -11.42 46.82
CA SER A 3 4.74 -11.10 45.76
C SER A 3 4.13 -11.50 44.43
N SER A 4 3.52 -10.53 43.73
CA SER A 4 3.10 -10.71 42.34
C SER A 4 4.34 -10.94 41.46
N SER A 5 4.53 -12.20 41.06
CA SER A 5 5.49 -12.59 40.04
C SER A 5 5.01 -12.06 38.70
N ASN A 6 5.55 -10.91 38.27
CA ASN A 6 5.42 -10.44 36.90
C ASN A 6 6.16 -11.44 36.01
N LYS A 7 5.44 -12.44 35.49
CA LYS A 7 5.92 -13.31 34.42
C LYS A 7 6.20 -12.41 33.21
N SER A 8 7.48 -12.06 33.02
CA SER A 8 7.98 -11.43 31.81
C SER A 8 7.57 -12.33 30.65
N LYS A 9 6.55 -11.90 29.89
CA LYS A 9 6.16 -12.58 28.65
C LYS A 9 7.28 -12.33 27.66
N THR A 10 8.09 -13.34 27.37
CA THR A 10 9.04 -13.31 26.26
C THR A 10 8.26 -13.08 24.98
N VAL A 11 8.37 -11.87 24.42
CA VAL A 11 7.76 -11.53 23.14
C VAL A 11 8.59 -12.18 22.04
N GLN A 12 7.98 -13.08 21.29
CA GLN A 12 8.63 -13.68 20.12
C GLN A 12 8.58 -12.69 18.96
N LEU A 13 9.73 -12.40 18.38
CA LEU A 13 9.90 -11.41 17.32
C LEU A 13 10.19 -12.09 15.98
N ILE A 14 9.63 -11.50 14.92
CA ILE A 14 9.71 -11.96 13.54
C ILE A 14 10.39 -10.87 12.74
N ARG A 15 11.50 -11.19 12.08
CA ARG A 15 12.12 -10.24 11.14
C ARG A 15 11.22 -10.01 9.92
N CYS A 16 11.06 -8.76 9.51
CA CYS A 16 10.35 -8.37 8.30
C CYS A 16 11.04 -8.89 7.01
N PHE A 17 10.47 -8.59 5.83
CA PHE A 17 10.99 -9.10 4.55
C PHE A 17 12.41 -8.61 4.22
N CYS A 18 12.69 -7.32 4.43
CA CYS A 18 14.04 -6.73 4.31
C CYS A 18 15.00 -7.15 5.44
N GLY A 19 14.54 -7.88 6.47
CA GLY A 19 15.32 -8.18 7.67
C GLY A 19 15.63 -6.97 8.57
N CYS A 20 15.13 -5.79 8.22
CA CYS A 20 15.51 -4.51 8.79
C CYS A 20 14.68 -4.04 10.01
N SER A 21 13.65 -4.80 10.37
CA SER A 21 12.84 -4.57 11.56
C SER A 21 12.28 -5.88 12.10
N GLU A 22 11.97 -5.88 13.39
CA GLU A 22 11.33 -7.00 14.09
C GLU A 22 9.88 -6.64 14.44
N MET A 23 9.00 -7.62 14.32
CA MET A 23 7.56 -7.48 14.56
C MET A 23 7.09 -8.61 15.48
N SER A 24 6.16 -8.32 16.39
CA SER A 24 5.58 -9.39 17.21
C SER A 24 4.73 -10.34 16.37
N VAL A 25 4.50 -11.54 16.89
CA VAL A 25 3.62 -12.53 16.24
C VAL A 25 2.20 -11.99 16.09
N GLU A 26 1.71 -11.25 17.08
CA GLU A 26 0.41 -10.61 17.07
C GLU A 26 0.31 -9.59 15.93
N GLU A 27 1.36 -8.80 15.73
CA GLU A 27 1.39 -7.79 14.68
C GLU A 27 1.42 -8.42 13.29
N VAL A 28 2.19 -9.50 13.10
CA VAL A 28 2.19 -10.24 11.83
C VAL A 28 0.83 -10.90 11.56
N ARG A 29 0.13 -11.41 12.58
CA ARG A 29 -1.25 -11.93 12.46
C ARG A 29 -2.24 -10.83 12.08
N ARG A 30 -2.11 -9.65 12.67
CA ARG A 30 -2.94 -8.48 12.37
C ARG A 30 -2.78 -8.09 10.89
N ILE A 31 -1.54 -7.93 10.44
CA ILE A 31 -1.24 -7.60 9.04
C ILE A 31 -1.74 -8.68 8.09
N TYR A 32 -1.51 -9.96 8.39
CA TYR A 32 -2.04 -11.06 7.57
C TYR A 32 -3.56 -10.96 7.40
N THR A 33 -4.28 -10.58 8.44
CA THR A 33 -5.74 -10.41 8.38
C THR A 33 -6.15 -9.24 7.47
N LEU A 34 -5.37 -8.15 7.47
CA LEU A 34 -5.58 -7.01 6.57
C LEU A 34 -5.37 -7.38 5.10
N THR A 35 -4.45 -8.31 4.80
CA THR A 35 -4.18 -8.78 3.42
C THR A 35 -5.34 -9.54 2.75
N ASN A 36 -6.49 -9.68 3.41
CA ASN A 36 -7.73 -10.11 2.76
C ASN A 36 -8.34 -9.03 1.87
N SER A 37 -7.88 -7.78 1.97
CA SER A 37 -8.29 -6.68 1.12
C SER A 37 -7.11 -5.74 0.90
N MET A 38 -6.80 -5.42 -0.36
CA MET A 38 -5.75 -4.46 -0.66
C MET A 38 -6.07 -3.07 -0.07
N HIS A 39 -7.35 -2.69 -0.10
CA HIS A 39 -7.82 -1.43 0.50
C HIS A 39 -7.48 -1.35 1.99
N HIS A 40 -7.83 -2.36 2.78
CA HIS A 40 -7.48 -2.39 4.21
C HIS A 40 -5.97 -2.45 4.45
N THR A 41 -5.23 -3.10 3.56
CA THR A 41 -3.78 -3.17 3.63
C THR A 41 -3.14 -1.80 3.42
N LEU A 42 -3.61 -0.99 2.45
CA LEU A 42 -3.07 0.34 2.20
C LEU A 42 -3.54 1.42 3.17
N LEU A 43 -4.71 1.24 3.81
CA LEU A 43 -5.16 2.14 4.88
C LEU A 43 -4.34 1.99 6.17
N ASP A 44 -3.69 0.85 6.38
CA ASP A 44 -2.83 0.63 7.53
C ASP A 44 -1.37 1.00 7.21
N PRO A 45 -0.79 2.02 7.86
CA PRO A 45 0.55 2.50 7.52
C PRO A 45 1.65 1.44 7.67
N GLN A 46 1.51 0.50 8.61
CA GLN A 46 2.50 -0.56 8.81
C GLN A 46 2.38 -1.64 7.74
N ALA A 47 1.16 -2.07 7.41
CA ALA A 47 0.91 -3.04 6.35
C ALA A 47 1.29 -2.49 4.97
N ALA A 48 0.93 -1.24 4.66
CA ALA A 48 1.32 -0.54 3.44
C ALA A 48 2.85 -0.47 3.29
N LYS A 49 3.55 -0.04 4.34
CA LYS A 49 5.02 0.00 4.37
C LYS A 49 5.65 -1.37 4.18
N LEU A 50 5.06 -2.41 4.77
CA LEU A 50 5.56 -3.77 4.62
C LEU A 50 5.36 -4.29 3.19
N PHE A 51 4.22 -3.98 2.57
CA PHE A 51 3.92 -4.35 1.19
C PHE A 51 4.86 -3.66 0.20
N ARG A 52 5.06 -2.34 0.32
CA ARG A 52 6.03 -1.59 -0.48
C ARG A 52 7.43 -2.21 -0.40
N ARG A 53 7.92 -2.44 0.82
CA ARG A 53 9.23 -3.08 1.03
C ARG A 53 9.30 -4.48 0.44
N TYR A 54 8.20 -5.22 0.47
CA TYR A 54 8.16 -6.52 -0.16
C TYR A 54 8.37 -6.40 -1.68
N LEU A 55 7.64 -5.53 -2.36
CA LEU A 55 7.81 -5.26 -3.80
C LEU A 55 9.26 -4.84 -4.13
N GLU A 56 9.80 -3.88 -3.38
CA GLU A 56 11.19 -3.41 -3.55
C GLU A 56 12.21 -4.55 -3.42
N THR A 57 12.00 -5.47 -2.47
CA THR A 57 12.92 -6.61 -2.26
C THR A 57 12.79 -7.72 -3.28
N GLN A 58 11.64 -7.85 -3.95
CA GLN A 58 11.46 -8.83 -5.03
C GLN A 58 11.91 -8.29 -6.38
N ARG A 59 12.16 -6.99 -6.51
CA ARG A 59 12.52 -6.35 -7.78
C ARG A 59 13.82 -6.92 -8.34
N VAL A 60 13.76 -7.41 -9.58
CA VAL A 60 14.93 -7.79 -10.37
C VAL A 60 14.93 -6.92 -11.64
N GLY A 61 15.53 -5.73 -11.55
CA GLY A 61 15.56 -4.76 -12.63
C GLY A 61 14.59 -3.60 -12.43
N ASP A 62 13.77 -3.30 -13.44
CA ASP A 62 12.82 -2.18 -13.42
C ASP A 62 11.64 -2.43 -12.47
N LYS A 63 10.88 -1.37 -12.18
CA LYS A 63 9.66 -1.45 -11.36
C LYS A 63 8.63 -2.35 -12.05
N GLY A 64 8.03 -3.26 -11.27
CA GLY A 64 6.91 -4.07 -11.73
C GLY A 64 5.59 -3.30 -11.75
N GLU A 65 4.57 -3.86 -12.41
CA GLU A 65 3.26 -3.23 -12.56
C GLU A 65 2.60 -2.92 -11.21
N ALA A 66 2.61 -3.88 -10.26
CA ALA A 66 2.02 -3.66 -8.93
C ALA A 66 2.68 -2.51 -8.17
N GLU A 67 3.99 -2.30 -8.40
CA GLU A 67 4.72 -1.18 -7.80
C GLU A 67 4.37 0.15 -8.45
N GLN A 68 4.19 0.20 -9.78
CA GLN A 68 3.71 1.39 -10.48
C GLN A 68 2.30 1.78 -10.04
N TYR A 69 1.38 0.80 -9.95
CA TYR A 69 0.03 1.06 -9.42
C TYR A 69 0.06 1.56 -7.99
N LEU A 70 0.98 1.07 -7.15
CA LEU A 70 1.14 1.55 -5.78
C LEU A 70 1.60 3.00 -5.75
N ASP A 71 2.59 3.37 -6.59
CA ASP A 71 3.08 4.74 -6.68
C ASP A 71 1.97 5.71 -7.13
N VAL A 72 1.19 5.34 -8.15
CA VAL A 72 0.04 6.12 -8.62
C VAL A 72 -1.03 6.25 -7.53
N TYR A 73 -1.35 5.15 -6.83
CA TYR A 73 -2.33 5.16 -5.73
C TYR A 73 -1.94 6.14 -4.61
N GLU A 74 -0.68 6.11 -4.18
CA GLU A 74 -0.20 6.95 -3.09
C GLU A 74 -0.05 8.40 -3.52
N LYS A 75 0.34 8.67 -4.77
CA LYS A 75 0.39 10.03 -5.30
C LYS A 75 -1.02 10.64 -5.40
N CYS A 76 -2.02 9.86 -5.81
CA CYS A 76 -3.42 10.28 -5.71
C CYS A 76 -3.83 10.55 -4.25
N ALA A 77 -3.37 9.74 -3.29
CA ALA A 77 -3.68 9.95 -1.86
C ALA A 77 -3.07 11.27 -1.33
N GLU A 78 -1.83 11.57 -1.73
CA GLU A 78 -1.15 12.83 -1.44
C GLU A 78 -1.97 14.02 -1.94
N PHE A 79 -2.38 14.00 -3.21
CA PHE A 79 -3.19 15.07 -3.79
C PHE A 79 -4.58 15.22 -3.15
N LEU A 80 -5.17 14.13 -2.66
CA LEU A 80 -6.45 14.17 -1.95
C LEU A 80 -6.34 14.76 -0.54
N GLN A 81 -5.18 14.64 0.11
CA GLN A 81 -4.94 15.19 1.45
C GLN A 81 -4.62 16.69 1.45
N GLU A 82 -4.12 17.21 0.33
CA GLU A 82 -3.75 18.63 0.20
C GLU A 82 -4.99 19.52 -0.03
N GLU A 83 -5.78 19.75 1.04
CA GLU A 83 -7.05 20.50 1.00
C GLU A 83 -6.95 21.92 0.42
N GLN A 84 -5.75 22.52 0.40
CA GLN A 84 -5.52 23.90 -0.05
C GLN A 84 -4.80 24.00 -1.41
N ARG A 85 -4.39 22.88 -2.02
CA ARG A 85 -3.63 22.92 -3.27
C ARG A 85 -4.57 22.90 -4.46
N THR A 86 -4.37 23.83 -5.39
CA THR A 86 -5.04 23.77 -6.68
C THR A 86 -4.43 22.62 -7.50
N PHE A 87 -5.25 21.64 -7.87
CA PHE A 87 -4.84 20.59 -8.79
C PHE A 87 -4.71 21.17 -10.21
N THR A 88 -3.58 20.89 -10.87
CA THR A 88 -3.18 21.49 -12.16
C THR A 88 -2.75 20.41 -13.15
N LEU A 89 -2.46 20.80 -14.39
CA LEU A 89 -1.91 19.90 -15.41
C LEU A 89 -0.58 19.28 -14.98
N ASP A 90 0.28 20.02 -14.28
CA ASP A 90 1.56 19.49 -13.76
C ASP A 90 1.35 18.26 -12.88
N HIS A 91 0.30 18.23 -12.06
CA HIS A 91 -0.03 17.07 -11.22
C HIS A 91 -0.49 15.86 -12.06
N ILE A 92 -1.10 16.10 -13.22
CA ILE A 92 -1.45 15.03 -14.16
C ILE A 92 -0.19 14.48 -14.83
N GLU A 93 0.76 15.36 -15.19
CA GLU A 93 2.05 14.94 -15.73
C GLU A 93 2.85 14.13 -14.70
N GLU A 94 2.84 14.54 -13.43
CA GLU A 94 3.43 13.74 -12.33
C GLU A 94 2.84 12.33 -12.27
N LEU A 95 1.52 12.17 -12.39
CA LEU A 95 0.89 10.84 -12.40
C LEU A 95 1.25 10.04 -13.65
N ARG A 96 1.33 10.69 -14.83
CA ARG A 96 1.74 10.05 -16.07
C ARG A 96 3.17 9.51 -15.98
N ASP A 97 4.08 10.28 -15.39
CA ASP A 97 5.48 9.86 -15.20
C ASP A 97 5.60 8.67 -14.24
N LEU A 98 4.61 8.46 -13.36
CA LEU A 98 4.48 7.28 -12.50
C LEU A 98 3.80 6.08 -13.18
N GLY A 99 3.32 6.23 -14.43
CA GLY A 99 2.66 5.17 -15.18
C GLY A 99 1.13 5.19 -15.14
N LEU A 100 0.51 6.36 -14.92
CA LEU A 100 -0.95 6.51 -15.04
C LEU A 100 -1.40 6.11 -16.46
N ALA A 101 -2.44 5.28 -16.54
CA ALA A 101 -3.00 4.86 -17.82
C ALA A 101 -3.67 6.01 -18.59
N ASP A 102 -3.51 6.03 -19.92
CA ASP A 102 -3.99 7.08 -20.82
C ASP A 102 -5.47 7.45 -20.65
N HIS A 103 -6.31 6.46 -20.37
CA HIS A 103 -7.75 6.67 -20.18
C HIS A 103 -8.05 7.43 -18.88
N HIS A 104 -7.24 7.23 -17.84
CA HIS A 104 -7.32 8.00 -16.59
C HIS A 104 -6.74 9.40 -16.77
N GLU A 105 -5.63 9.54 -17.50
CA GLU A 105 -5.06 10.84 -17.85
C GLU A 105 -6.09 11.70 -18.60
N SER A 106 -6.74 11.13 -19.61
CA SER A 106 -7.80 11.79 -20.38
C SER A 106 -9.00 12.18 -19.53
N ASP A 107 -9.42 11.32 -18.59
CA ASP A 107 -10.52 11.60 -17.66
C ASP A 107 -10.17 12.76 -16.70
N LEU A 108 -8.95 12.76 -16.14
CA LEU A 108 -8.47 13.84 -15.29
C LEU A 108 -8.34 15.16 -16.04
N MET A 109 -7.75 15.17 -17.24
CA MET A 109 -7.67 16.38 -18.06
C MET A 109 -9.04 17.00 -18.30
N ARG A 110 -10.07 16.17 -18.60
CA ARG A 110 -11.44 16.64 -18.78
C ARG A 110 -12.00 17.27 -17.51
N ARG A 111 -11.79 16.64 -16.35
CA ARG A 111 -12.27 17.12 -15.04
C ARG A 111 -11.58 18.42 -14.62
N THR A 112 -10.25 18.49 -14.80
CA THR A 112 -9.45 19.69 -14.48
C THR A 112 -9.91 20.90 -15.31
N ARG A 113 -10.29 20.71 -16.58
CA ARG A 113 -10.89 21.80 -17.40
C ARG A 113 -12.21 22.34 -16.85
N GLY A 114 -12.98 21.51 -16.15
CA GLY A 114 -14.22 21.93 -15.48
C GLY A 114 -13.98 22.73 -14.21
N GLY A 115 -12.78 22.64 -13.62
CA GLY A 115 -12.34 23.42 -12.46
C GLY A 115 -13.07 23.10 -11.15
N GLN A 116 -13.96 22.11 -11.12
CA GLN A 116 -14.66 21.70 -9.91
C GLN A 116 -13.79 20.74 -9.10
N ASP A 117 -13.36 21.18 -7.91
CA ASP A 117 -12.54 20.38 -7.00
C ASP A 117 -13.17 19.01 -6.68
N SER A 118 -14.49 18.97 -6.47
CA SER A 118 -15.22 17.72 -6.24
C SER A 118 -15.10 16.72 -7.41
N ASP A 119 -15.08 17.22 -8.64
CA ASP A 119 -14.99 16.38 -9.83
C ASP A 119 -13.59 15.80 -10.00
N ILE A 120 -12.57 16.61 -9.69
CA ILE A 120 -11.16 16.19 -9.68
C ILE A 120 -10.96 15.14 -8.59
N LYS A 121 -11.41 15.40 -7.36
CA LYS A 121 -11.35 14.44 -6.24
C LYS A 121 -12.08 13.14 -6.58
N SER A 122 -13.23 13.21 -7.25
CA SER A 122 -13.93 12.02 -7.74
C SER A 122 -13.08 11.23 -8.75
N GLY A 123 -12.37 11.91 -9.65
CA GLY A 123 -11.43 11.29 -10.59
C GLY A 123 -10.26 10.58 -9.90
N LEU A 124 -9.61 11.26 -8.94
CA LEU A 124 -8.50 10.69 -8.16
C LEU A 124 -8.94 9.46 -7.35
N ASN A 125 -10.11 9.52 -6.68
CA ASN A 125 -10.68 8.38 -5.96
C ASN A 125 -10.97 7.19 -6.89
N ARG A 126 -11.43 7.45 -8.12
CA ARG A 126 -11.65 6.39 -9.11
C ARG A 126 -10.34 5.72 -9.51
N ILE A 127 -9.29 6.50 -9.78
CA ILE A 127 -7.96 5.99 -10.11
C ILE A 127 -7.43 5.12 -8.97
N GLN A 128 -7.55 5.57 -7.72
CA GLN A 128 -7.16 4.77 -6.56
C GLN A 128 -7.93 3.45 -6.49
N GLY A 129 -9.24 3.48 -6.74
CA GLY A 129 -10.07 2.29 -6.77
C GLY A 129 -9.64 1.28 -7.84
N ASP A 130 -9.22 1.75 -9.01
CA ASP A 130 -8.75 0.89 -10.10
C ASP A 130 -7.33 0.36 -9.81
N CYS A 131 -6.42 1.19 -9.29
CA CYS A 131 -5.09 0.74 -8.83
C CYS A 131 -5.20 -0.37 -7.77
N LEU A 132 -6.12 -0.23 -6.80
CA LEU A 132 -6.35 -1.25 -5.78
C LEU A 132 -6.74 -2.60 -6.38
N LYS A 133 -7.62 -2.60 -7.39
CA LYS A 133 -8.05 -3.84 -8.07
C LYS A 133 -6.91 -4.49 -8.82
N GLU A 134 -6.11 -3.72 -9.54
CA GLU A 134 -4.97 -4.25 -10.29
C GLU A 134 -3.91 -4.85 -9.35
N ILE A 135 -3.57 -4.14 -8.27
CA ILE A 135 -2.65 -4.67 -7.25
C ILE A 135 -3.23 -5.94 -6.61
N GLU A 136 -4.51 -5.95 -6.25
CA GLU A 136 -5.14 -7.11 -5.61
C GLU A 136 -5.20 -8.34 -6.55
N ALA A 137 -5.35 -8.11 -7.86
CA ALA A 137 -5.36 -9.16 -8.88
C ALA A 137 -3.94 -9.71 -9.19
N SER A 138 -2.90 -8.91 -8.96
CA SER A 138 -1.50 -9.23 -9.28
C SER A 138 -0.99 -10.51 -8.60
N SER A 139 0.05 -11.12 -9.18
CA SER A 139 0.81 -12.19 -8.52
C SER A 139 1.52 -11.66 -7.28
N ASP A 140 2.06 -10.44 -7.33
CA ASP A 140 2.87 -9.85 -6.27
C ASP A 140 2.10 -9.77 -4.94
N PHE A 141 0.82 -9.39 -4.97
CA PHE A 141 0.00 -9.36 -3.77
C PHE A 141 -0.32 -10.76 -3.22
N LYS A 142 -0.56 -11.73 -4.10
CA LYS A 142 -0.77 -13.14 -3.71
C LYS A 142 0.49 -13.75 -3.09
N GLU A 143 1.65 -13.40 -3.64
CA GLU A 143 2.94 -13.85 -3.14
C GLU A 143 3.31 -13.17 -1.82
N PHE A 144 3.03 -11.88 -1.68
CA PHE A 144 3.15 -11.14 -0.42
C PHE A 144 2.38 -11.81 0.71
N ARG A 145 1.08 -12.07 0.49
CA ARG A 145 0.23 -12.78 1.45
C ARG A 145 0.78 -14.17 1.78
N SER A 146 1.22 -14.92 0.76
CA SER A 146 1.85 -16.22 0.93
C SER A 146 3.15 -16.15 1.75
N ALA A 147 3.94 -15.10 1.56
CA ALA A 147 5.20 -14.88 2.26
C ALA A 147 4.97 -14.56 3.75
N ILE A 148 3.93 -13.79 4.07
CA ILE A 148 3.50 -13.55 5.46
C ILE A 148 3.09 -14.87 6.11
N LEU A 149 2.24 -15.66 5.45
CA LEU A 149 1.76 -16.94 5.98
C LEU A 149 2.91 -17.92 6.26
N LYS A 150 3.88 -18.02 5.34
CA LYS A 150 5.09 -18.84 5.53
C LYS A 150 5.90 -18.40 6.75
N LYS A 151 6.08 -17.08 6.97
CA LYS A 151 6.75 -16.57 8.18
C LYS A 151 5.99 -16.95 9.45
N MET A 152 4.66 -16.87 9.44
CA MET A 152 3.83 -17.29 10.59
C MET A 152 3.93 -18.78 10.91
N GLN A 153 3.98 -19.64 9.89
CA GLN A 153 4.06 -21.09 10.10
C GLN A 153 5.40 -21.52 10.73
N ARG A 154 6.51 -20.86 10.37
CA ARG A 154 7.84 -21.14 10.94
C ARG A 154 7.98 -20.86 12.44
N ILE A 155 7.00 -20.17 13.03
CA ILE A 155 6.98 -19.80 14.45
C ILE A 155 6.20 -20.83 15.28
N ARG A 156 5.30 -21.56 14.63
CA ARG A 156 4.45 -22.57 15.27
C ARG A 156 5.16 -23.91 15.43
N ASN A 157 6.26 -24.12 14.69
CA ASN A 157 7.16 -25.28 14.78
C ASN A 157 8.39 -24.90 15.60
#